data_AF-A0A1Y6KQW3-F1
#
_entry.id   AF-A0A1Y6KQW3-F1
#
_cell.length_a   1.000
_cell.length_b   1.000
_cell.length_c   1.000
_cell.angle_alpha   90.00
_cell.angle_beta   90.00
_cell.angle_gamma   90.00
#
_symmetry.space_group_name_H-M   'P 1'
#
loop_
_entity.id
_entity.type
_entity.pdbx_description
1 polymer ?
#
loop_
_entity_poly.entity_id
_entity_poly.type
_entity_poly.pdbx_seq_one_letter_code
_entity_poly.pdbx_strand_id
1 'polypeptide(L)' 'MNLNNSDDIKQRRLVEFKDGCRYGKFGKTKAYELIAREQIKAYKMGGKTLIDLDSIDEYHASLPRVESRAMI' A
#
# COMPACT_ATOMS: atom_id res chain seq x y z
N MET A 1 -29.01 -0.04 -7.06
CA MET A 1 -27.73 -0.54 -7.58
C MET A 1 -27.01 -1.21 -6.43
N ASN A 2 -26.98 -2.55 -6.40
CA ASN A 2 -26.38 -3.32 -5.31
C ASN A 2 -24.92 -3.60 -5.69
N LEU A 3 -23.96 -2.86 -5.10
CA LEU A 3 -22.55 -3.12 -5.34
C LEU A 3 -22.11 -4.32 -4.49
N ASN A 4 -21.88 -5.44 -5.17
CA ASN A 4 -21.25 -6.62 -4.63
C ASN A 4 -19.79 -6.28 -4.24
N ASN A 5 -19.59 -5.78 -3.01
CA ASN A 5 -18.27 -5.43 -2.46
C ASN A 5 -17.36 -6.65 -2.21
N SER A 6 -17.84 -7.86 -2.51
CA SER A 6 -17.16 -9.13 -2.18
C SER A 6 -16.47 -9.80 -3.37
N ASP A 7 -16.86 -9.48 -4.61
CA ASP A 7 -16.26 -10.10 -5.80
C ASP A 7 -14.92 -9.45 -6.19
N ASP A 8 -14.78 -8.16 -5.88
CA ASP A 8 -13.57 -7.36 -6.12
C ASP A 8 -12.37 -7.73 -5.22
N ILE A 9 -12.63 -8.38 -4.07
CA ILE A 9 -11.57 -8.85 -3.17
C ILE A 9 -10.83 -10.07 -3.75
N LYS A 10 -11.46 -10.83 -4.66
CA LYS A 10 -10.93 -12.11 -5.16
C LYS A 10 -9.61 -12.00 -5.93
N GLN A 11 -9.18 -10.80 -6.31
CA GLN A 11 -7.92 -10.59 -7.04
C GLN A 11 -6.89 -9.71 -6.33
N ARG A 12 -7.22 -9.11 -5.18
CA ARG A 12 -6.28 -8.19 -4.49
C ARG A 12 -5.21 -8.95 -3.73
N ARG A 13 -3.95 -8.56 -3.91
CA ARG A 13 -2.82 -9.08 -3.14
C ARG A 13 -2.82 -8.44 -1.74
N LEU A 14 -3.70 -8.94 -0.87
CA LEU A 14 -3.85 -8.43 0.49
C LEU A 14 -2.90 -9.15 1.46
N VAL A 15 -2.15 -8.36 2.24
CA VAL A 15 -1.27 -8.86 3.30
C VAL A 15 -1.52 -8.14 4.62
N GLU A 16 -1.15 -8.73 5.76
CA GLU A 16 -1.25 -8.03 7.04
C GLU A 16 -0.38 -6.76 7.07
N PHE A 17 -0.81 -5.75 7.84
CA PHE A 17 -0.15 -4.45 7.95
C PHE A 17 1.38 -4.53 8.14
N LYS A 18 1.85 -5.47 8.97
CA LYS A 18 3.29 -5.66 9.23
C LYS A 18 4.05 -6.09 7.97
N ASP A 19 3.47 -7.00 7.20
CA ASP A 19 4.07 -7.50 5.96
C ASP A 19 3.98 -6.48 4.84
N GLY A 20 2.88 -5.72 4.76
CA GLY A 20 2.76 -4.58 3.84
C GLY A 20 3.82 -3.51 4.10
N CYS A 21 4.09 -3.16 5.37
CA CYS A 21 5.20 -2.26 5.72
C CYS A 21 6.56 -2.80 5.24
N ARG A 22 6.82 -4.10 5.46
CA ARG A 22 8.06 -4.77 5.03
C ARG A 22 8.20 -4.78 3.51
N TYR A 23 7.11 -5.02 2.78
CA TYR A 23 7.07 -5.00 1.33
C TYR A 23 7.35 -3.58 0.80
N GLY A 24 6.62 -2.59 1.29
CA GLY A 24 6.72 -1.19 0.86
C GLY A 24 7.98 -0.45 1.31
N LYS A 25 8.86 -1.10 2.09
CA LYS A 25 10.13 -0.53 2.59
C LYS A 25 9.94 0.78 3.38
N PHE A 26 8.87 0.87 4.16
CA PHE A 26 8.58 2.02 5.02
C PHE A 26 8.16 1.60 6.43
N GLY A 27 8.45 2.45 7.43
CA GLY A 27 8.05 2.23 8.81
C GLY A 27 6.56 2.43 9.05
N LYS A 28 6.07 2.04 10.24
CA LYS A 28 4.65 2.12 10.62
C LYS A 28 4.07 3.53 10.49
N THR A 29 4.79 4.54 11.00
CA THR A 29 4.36 5.94 10.92
C THR A 29 4.12 6.36 9.47
N LYS A 30 5.07 6.04 8.59
CA LYS A 30 4.95 6.34 7.17
C LYS A 30 3.82 5.55 6.50
N ALA A 31 3.64 4.28 6.84
CA ALA A 31 2.51 3.49 6.35
C ALA A 31 1.16 4.13 6.70
N TYR A 32 0.98 4.59 7.96
CA TYR A 32 -0.23 5.28 8.37
C TYR A 32 -0.42 6.62 7.63
N GLU A 33 0.64 7.40 7.43
CA GLU A 33 0.57 8.62 6.62
C GLU A 33 0.11 8.34 5.19
N LEU A 34 0.65 7.29 4.54
CA LEU A 34 0.30 6.92 3.18
C LEU A 34 -1.15 6.45 3.07
N ILE A 35 -1.63 5.69 4.06
CA ILE A 35 -3.04 5.28 4.14
C ILE A 35 -3.94 6.50 4.34
N ALA A 36 -3.59 7.41 5.26
CA ALA A 36 -4.38 8.61 5.54
C ALA A 36 -4.44 9.59 4.36
N ARG A 37 -3.43 9.55 3.49
CA ARG A 37 -3.37 10.32 2.23
C ARG A 37 -3.94 9.57 1.03
N GLU A 38 -4.50 8.38 1.24
CA GLU A 38 -5.03 7.51 0.18
C GLU A 38 -3.99 7.13 -0.90
N GLN A 39 -2.69 7.22 -0.58
CA GLN A 39 -1.61 6.84 -1.48
C GLN A 39 -1.37 5.33 -1.50
N ILE A 40 -1.78 4.62 -0.45
CA ILE A 40 -1.86 3.15 -0.42
C ILE A 40 -3.20 2.73 0.19
N LYS A 41 -3.76 1.60 -0.26
CA LYS A 41 -5.07 1.11 0.16
C LYS A 41 -4.93 0.10 1.30
N ALA A 42 -5.78 0.25 2.31
CA ALA A 42 -5.87 -0.68 3.43
C ALA A 42 -7.32 -0.99 3.77
N TYR A 43 -7.57 -2.21 4.25
CA TYR A 43 -8.90 -2.74 4.56
C TYR A 43 -8.94 -3.32 5.97
N LYS A 44 -10.05 -3.10 6.68
CA LYS A 44 -10.32 -3.76 7.96
C LYS A 44 -11.01 -5.09 7.72
N MET A 45 -10.45 -6.18 8.24
CA MET A 45 -11.05 -7.51 8.23
C MET A 45 -10.80 -8.22 9.56
N GLY A 46 -11.86 -8.52 10.31
CA GLY A 46 -11.78 -9.36 11.52
C GLY A 46 -10.75 -8.88 12.55
N GLY A 47 -10.70 -7.58 12.83
CA GLY A 47 -9.74 -6.96 13.76
C GLY A 47 -8.34 -6.71 13.18
N LYS A 48 -8.01 -7.31 12.03
CA LYS A 48 -6.76 -7.06 11.32
C LYS A 48 -6.91 -5.92 10.32
N THR A 49 -5.79 -5.27 10.02
CA THR A 49 -5.66 -4.36 8.89
C THR A 49 -4.87 -5.06 7.80
N LEU A 50 -5.45 -5.16 6.61
CA LEU A 50 -4.81 -5.70 5.42
C LEU A 50 -4.39 -4.54 4.50
N ILE A 51 -3.23 -4.63 3.89
CA ILE A 51 -2.72 -3.66 2.91
C ILE A 51 -2.73 -4.32 1.53
N ASP A 52 -3.15 -3.55 0.53
CA ASP A 52 -3.12 -3.93 -0.88
C ASP A 52 -1.72 -3.69 -1.47
N LEU A 53 -1.04 -4.76 -1.85
CA LEU A 53 0.31 -4.66 -2.43
C LEU A 53 0.32 -3.95 -3.79
N ASP A 54 -0.76 -4.02 -4.57
CA ASP A 54 -0.81 -3.35 -5.87
C ASP A 54 -0.78 -1.83 -5.70
N SER A 55 -1.47 -1.31 -4.67
CA SER A 55 -1.41 0.12 -4.31
C SER A 55 -0.03 0.57 -3.81
N ILE A 56 0.76 -0.33 -3.21
CA ILE A 56 2.16 -0.03 -2.85
C ILE A 56 3.02 0.08 -4.11
N ASP A 57 2.85 -0.84 -5.05
CA ASP A 57 3.60 -0.82 -6.32
C ASP A 57 3.29 0.47 -7.11
N GLU A 58 2.01 0.88 -7.15
CA GLU A 58 1.58 2.17 -7.72
C GLU A 58 2.26 3.36 -7.02
N TYR A 59 2.28 3.36 -5.68
CA TYR A 59 2.97 4.39 -4.90
C TYR A 59 4.47 4.45 -5.24
N HIS A 60 5.16 3.31 -5.27
CA HIS A 60 6.59 3.26 -5.62
C HIS A 60 6.84 3.73 -7.05
N ALA A 61 5.99 3.35 -8.00
CA ALA A 61 6.09 3.81 -9.39
C ALA A 61 5.90 5.33 -9.53
N SER A 62 5.16 5.96 -8.61
CA SER A 62 4.95 7.42 -8.59
C SER A 62 6.11 8.22 -7.99
N LEU A 63 7.05 7.57 -7.27
CA LEU A 63 8.13 8.28 -6.60
C LEU A 63 9.13 8.85 -7.61
N PRO A 64 9.58 10.11 -7.42
CA PRO A 64 10.63 10.68 -8.25
C PRO A 64 11.91 9.87 -8.08
N ARG A 65 12.59 9.58 -9.19
CA ARG A 65 13.93 8.98 -9.13
C ARG A 65 14.90 10.02 -8.60
N VAL A 66 15.64 9.67 -7.57
CA VAL A 66 16.80 10.45 -7.15
C VAL A 66 17.92 10.14 -8.13
N GLU A 67 18.31 11.11 -8.95
CA GLU A 67 19.55 10.98 -9.71
C GLU A 67 20.71 11.03 -8.72
N SER A 68 21.51 9.96 -8.67
CA SER A 68 22.79 10.02 -7.98
C SER A 68 23.59 11.09 -8.68
N ARG A 69 23.87 12.19 -7.98
CA ARG A 69 24.81 13.21 -8.45
C ARG A 69 26.18 12.54 -8.53
N ALA A 70 26.47 11.89 -9.66
CA ALA A 70 27.80 11.44 -9.99
C ALA A 70 28.69 12.68 -9.87
N MET A 71 29.59 12.64 -8.90
CA MET A 71 30.54 13.72 -8.68
C MET A 71 31.35 13.89 -9.96
N ILE A 72 31.33 15.11 -10.49
CA ILE A 72 32.27 15.58 -11.51
C ILE A 72 33.65 15.69 -10.87
#